data_AF-A0AAW0ZYP2-F1
#
_entry.id   AF-A0AAW0ZYP2-F1
#
_cell.length_a   1.000
_cell.length_b   1.000
_cell.length_c   1.000
_cell.angle_alpha   90.00
_cell.angle_beta   90.00
_cell.angle_gamma   90.00
#
_symmetry.space_group_name_H-M   'P 1'
#
loop_
_entity.id
_entity.type
_entity.pdbx_description
1 polymer ?
#
loop_
_entity_poly.entity_id
_entity_poly.type
_entity_poly.pdbx_seq_one_letter_code
_entity_poly.pdbx_strand_id
1 'polypeptide(L)'
;MFNYNTSIHKTTNFTAYELLFGFKAYLPSSITQEPKFHYTYDDYINSLKYRLNTSFKIAREHIINAKAKSKEHYDKRINSKEFKVNDSVYIYNKQGKVNLCKKLCPNFKEPIK
;
A
#
# COMPACT_ATOMS: atom_id res chain seq x y z
N MET A 1 16.36 2.97 -5.11
CA MET A 1 15.91 1.83 -4.28
C MET A 1 16.07 2.10 -2.78
N PHE A 2 17.29 2.38 -2.28
CA PHE A 2 17.55 2.55 -0.84
C PHE A 2 16.62 3.55 -0.13
N ASN A 3 16.42 4.75 -0.70
CA ASN A 3 15.53 5.77 -0.14
C ASN A 3 14.09 5.26 0.14
N TYR A 4 13.54 4.42 -0.74
CA TYR A 4 12.21 3.86 -0.52
C TYR A 4 12.16 2.92 0.69
N ASN A 5 13.22 2.13 0.88
CA ASN A 5 13.29 1.16 1.98
C ASN A 5 13.51 1.83 3.35
N THR A 6 14.14 3.00 3.37
CA THR A 6 14.48 3.75 4.59
C THR A 6 13.53 4.90 4.91
N SER A 7 12.59 5.21 4.00
CA SER A 7 11.58 6.23 4.22
C SER A 7 10.34 5.65 4.90
N ILE A 8 9.69 6.43 5.77
CA ILE A 8 8.49 6.02 6.48
C ILE A 8 7.31 6.00 5.51
N HIS A 9 6.64 4.87 5.40
CA HIS A 9 5.51 4.74 4.51
C HIS A 9 4.20 5.12 5.22
N LYS A 10 3.42 6.06 4.65
CA LYS A 10 2.21 6.63 5.28
C LYS A 10 1.14 5.60 5.68
N THR A 11 1.03 4.50 4.95
CA THR A 11 0.01 3.46 5.22
C THR A 11 0.39 2.59 6.42
N THR A 12 1.68 2.32 6.62
CA THR A 12 2.18 1.42 7.67
C THR A 12 2.77 2.17 8.85
N ASN A 13 3.18 3.43 8.67
CA ASN A 13 4.00 4.24 9.59
C ASN A 13 5.36 3.64 9.97
N PHE A 14 5.82 2.64 9.22
CA PHE A 14 7.14 2.04 9.37
C PHE A 14 7.91 2.15 8.05
N THR A 15 9.24 2.04 8.14
CA THR A 15 10.06 1.84 6.94
C THR A 15 9.98 0.39 6.48
N ALA A 16 10.14 0.13 5.18
CA ALA A 16 10.13 -1.25 4.68
C ALA A 16 11.29 -2.08 5.28
N TYR A 17 12.42 -1.42 5.52
CA TYR A 17 13.59 -2.01 6.16
C TYR A 17 13.30 -2.46 7.60
N GLU A 18 12.62 -1.61 8.39
CA GLU A 18 12.21 -1.95 9.78
C GLU A 18 11.28 -3.15 9.84
N LEU A 19 10.32 -3.26 8.93
CA LEU A 19 9.39 -4.38 8.91
C LEU A 19 10.06 -5.69 8.49
N LEU A 20 11.11 -5.62 7.66
CA LEU A 20 11.83 -6.81 7.21
C LEU A 20 12.82 -7.30 8.25
N PHE A 21 13.57 -6.38 8.87
CA PHE A 21 14.71 -6.72 9.72
C PHE A 21 14.50 -6.45 11.22
N GLY A 22 13.47 -5.71 11.60
CA GLY A 22 13.16 -5.38 12.99
C GLY A 22 14.05 -4.29 13.60
N PHE A 23 14.78 -3.54 12.77
CA PHE A 23 15.60 -2.39 13.15
C PHE A 23 15.60 -1.32 12.06
N LYS A 24 15.91 -0.07 12.45
CA LYS A 24 16.01 1.04 11.50
C LYS A 24 17.26 0.88 10.64
N ALA A 25 17.19 1.28 9.38
CA ALA A 25 18.37 1.31 8.52
C ALA A 25 19.40 2.30 9.09
N TYR A 26 20.67 1.93 9.03
CA TYR A 26 21.76 2.83 9.42
C TYR A 26 21.92 3.91 8.35
N LEU A 27 21.66 5.15 8.74
CA LEU A 27 21.74 6.34 7.90
C LEU A 27 22.78 7.30 8.51
N PRO A 28 23.44 8.13 7.69
CA PRO A 28 24.30 9.21 8.21
C PRO A 28 23.55 10.14 9.18
N SER A 29 22.25 10.33 8.98
CA SER A 29 21.39 11.11 9.88
C SER A 29 21.01 10.39 11.18
N SER A 30 21.19 9.06 11.27
CA SER A 30 20.82 8.26 12.44
C SER A 30 21.99 7.96 13.38
N ILE A 31 23.16 8.55 13.14
CA ILE A 31 24.40 8.33 13.92
C ILE A 31 24.22 8.72 15.40
N THR A 32 23.26 9.59 15.73
CA THR A 32 22.97 10.02 17.10
C THR A 32 22.23 8.97 17.94
N GLN A 33 21.85 7.82 17.39
CA GLN A 33 21.21 6.77 18.18
C GLN A 33 22.19 6.04 19.08
N GLU A 34 21.87 5.95 20.36
CA GLU A 34 22.65 5.19 21.33
C GLU A 34 22.69 3.69 20.98
N PRO A 35 23.86 3.04 21.11
CA PRO A 35 23.99 1.62 20.86
C PRO A 35 23.18 0.81 21.88
N LYS A 36 22.41 -0.17 21.39
CA LYS A 36 21.67 -1.09 22.27
C LYS A 36 22.57 -2.24 22.67
N PHE A 37 22.83 -2.38 23.96
CA PHE A 37 23.58 -3.50 24.52
C PHE A 37 22.66 -4.70 24.78
N HIS A 38 23.12 -5.88 24.38
CA HIS A 38 22.52 -7.16 24.71
C HIS A 38 23.54 -7.96 25.52
N TYR A 39 23.13 -8.47 26.69
CA TYR A 39 24.03 -9.19 27.59
C TYR A 39 24.27 -10.63 27.12
N THR A 40 23.24 -11.28 26.55
CA THR A 40 23.30 -12.65 26.03
C THR A 40 22.73 -12.74 24.61
N TYR A 41 23.13 -13.77 23.87
CA TYR A 41 22.56 -14.08 22.55
C TYR A 41 21.04 -14.30 22.61
N ASP A 42 20.55 -15.00 23.63
CA ASP A 42 19.12 -15.26 23.80
C ASP A 42 18.32 -13.96 24.02
N ASP A 43 18.88 -13.00 24.73
CA ASP A 43 18.26 -11.68 24.95
C ASP A 43 18.10 -10.92 23.62
N TYR A 44 19.11 -11.01 22.75
CA TYR A 44 19.04 -10.41 21.42
C TYR A 44 17.89 -11.02 20.60
N ILE A 45 17.82 -12.35 20.53
CA ILE A 45 16.79 -13.06 19.76
C ILE A 45 15.38 -12.74 20.30
N ASN A 46 15.22 -12.73 21.63
CA ASN A 46 13.95 -12.39 22.26
C ASN A 46 13.55 -10.94 21.96
N SER A 47 14.49 -9.99 22.04
CA SER A 47 14.24 -8.59 21.70
C SER A 47 13.86 -8.42 20.23
N LEU A 48 14.50 -9.16 19.31
CA LEU A 48 14.22 -9.11 17.88
C LEU A 48 12.82 -9.64 17.57
N LYS A 49 12.47 -10.81 18.11
CA LYS A 49 11.13 -11.40 17.99
C LYS A 49 10.07 -10.44 18.51
N TYR A 50 10.30 -9.84 19.68
CA TYR A 50 9.40 -8.85 20.26
C TYR A 50 9.21 -7.63 19.36
N ARG A 51 10.30 -7.04 18.84
CA ARG A 51 10.24 -5.89 17.93
C ARG A 51 9.48 -6.20 16.65
N LEU A 52 9.74 -7.35 16.02
CA LEU A 52 9.06 -7.75 14.79
C LEU A 52 7.56 -7.95 15.03
N ASN A 53 7.19 -8.71 16.06
CA ASN A 53 5.78 -8.99 16.37
C ASN A 53 5.01 -7.70 16.70
N THR A 54 5.60 -6.80 17.50
CA THR A 54 4.98 -5.52 17.84
C THR A 54 4.85 -4.62 16.62
N SER A 55 5.90 -4.49 15.81
CA SER A 55 5.88 -3.68 14.59
C SER A 55 4.85 -4.20 13.59
N PHE A 56 4.76 -5.51 13.38
CA PHE A 56 3.74 -6.09 12.50
C PHE A 56 2.32 -5.89 13.00
N LYS A 57 2.09 -6.00 14.32
CA LYS A 57 0.77 -5.74 14.91
C LYS A 57 0.33 -4.30 14.65
N ILE A 58 1.20 -3.34 14.98
CA ILE A 58 0.93 -1.91 14.81
C ILE A 58 0.75 -1.56 13.31
N ALA A 59 1.63 -2.09 12.45
CA ALA A 59 1.53 -1.87 11.00
C ALA A 59 0.20 -2.39 10.43
N ARG A 60 -0.28 -3.55 10.89
CA ARG A 60 -1.57 -4.11 10.47
C ARG A 60 -2.73 -3.20 10.86
N GLU A 61 -2.75 -2.70 12.09
CA GLU A 61 -3.76 -1.77 12.57
C GLU A 61 -3.77 -0.48 11.72
N HIS A 62 -2.59 0.07 11.42
CA HIS A 62 -2.46 1.23 10.52
C HIS A 62 -2.95 0.95 9.11
N ILE A 63 -2.63 -0.21 8.53
CA ILE A 63 -3.11 -0.59 7.19
C ILE A 63 -4.63 -0.66 7.15
N ILE A 64 -5.27 -1.27 8.16
CA ILE A 64 -6.74 -1.38 8.24
C ILE A 64 -7.36 0.01 8.31
N ASN A 65 -6.83 0.88 9.17
CA ASN A 65 -7.32 2.25 9.33
C ASN A 65 -7.11 3.08 8.05
N ALA A 66 -5.94 2.97 7.41
CA ALA A 66 -5.65 3.65 6.16
C ALA A 66 -6.56 3.16 5.02
N LYS A 67 -6.86 1.86 4.97
CA LYS A 67 -7.81 1.27 4.02
C LYS A 67 -9.22 1.84 4.24
N ALA A 68 -9.69 1.92 5.48
CA ALA A 68 -11.00 2.50 5.80
C ALA A 68 -11.09 3.97 5.38
N LYS A 69 -10.09 4.78 5.73
CA LYS A 69 -10.01 6.19 5.31
C LYS A 69 -9.95 6.34 3.79
N SER A 70 -9.14 5.52 3.12
CA SER A 70 -9.05 5.52 1.66
C SER A 70 -10.38 5.18 1.01
N LYS A 71 -11.13 4.24 1.57
CA LYS A 71 -12.48 3.90 1.11
C LYS A 71 -13.44 5.07 1.30
N GLU A 72 -13.48 5.67 2.49
CA GLU A 72 -14.33 6.83 2.76
C GLU A 72 -14.05 7.99 1.77
N HIS A 73 -12.78 8.29 1.51
CA HIS A 73 -12.39 9.30 0.54
C HIS A 73 -12.79 8.96 -0.90
N TYR A 74 -12.70 7.68 -1.27
CA TYR A 74 -13.15 7.21 -2.57
C TYR A 74 -14.67 7.31 -2.72
N ASP A 75 -15.40 6.84 -1.71
CA ASP A 75 -16.86 6.83 -1.67
C ASP A 75 -17.40 8.28 -1.70
N LYS A 76 -16.72 9.27 -1.12
CA LYS A 76 -17.08 10.71 -1.25
C LYS A 76 -17.09 11.22 -2.70
N ARG A 77 -16.29 10.62 -3.58
CA ARG A 77 -16.17 11.02 -4.99
C ARG A 77 -16.95 10.11 -5.93
N ILE A 78 -17.61 9.07 -5.40
CA ILE A 78 -18.33 8.12 -6.23
C ILE A 78 -19.64 8.75 -6.71
N ASN A 79 -19.87 8.70 -8.01
CA ASN A 79 -21.18 8.97 -8.57
C ASN A 79 -21.94 7.64 -8.58
N SER A 80 -22.74 7.37 -7.55
CA SER A 80 -23.52 6.13 -7.47
C SER A 80 -24.57 6.13 -8.57
N LYS A 81 -24.42 5.23 -9.55
CA LYS A 81 -25.44 4.97 -10.58
C LYS A 81 -26.15 3.68 -10.23
N GLU A 82 -27.45 3.74 -10.01
CA GLU A 82 -28.30 2.55 -9.90
C GLU A 82 -28.68 2.08 -11.30
N PHE A 83 -28.43 0.80 -11.58
CA PHE A 83 -28.79 0.16 -12.86
C PHE A 83 -29.92 -0.83 -12.60
N LYS A 84 -30.95 -0.80 -13.46
CA LYS A 84 -32.06 -1.75 -13.44
C LYS A 84 -31.89 -2.78 -14.56
N VAL A 85 -32.55 -3.93 -14.39
CA VAL A 85 -32.60 -4.97 -15.43
C VAL A 85 -33.22 -4.36 -16.69
N ASN A 86 -32.54 -4.49 -17.83
CA ASN A 86 -32.82 -3.87 -19.14
C ASN A 86 -32.31 -2.44 -19.36
N ASP A 87 -31.52 -1.85 -18.46
CA ASP A 87 -30.85 -0.58 -18.73
C ASP A 87 -29.72 -0.77 -19.75
N SER A 88 -29.76 -0.02 -20.85
CA SER A 88 -28.71 -0.05 -21.87
C SER A 88 -27.45 0.66 -21.39
N VAL A 89 -26.36 -0.08 -21.22
CA VAL A 89 -25.08 0.46 -20.75
C VAL A 89 -23.96 0.32 -21.77
N TYR A 90 -23.11 1.34 -21.85
CA TYR A 90 -21.91 1.33 -22.68
C TYR A 90 -20.75 0.72 -21.91
N ILE A 91 -20.07 -0.26 -22.51
CA ILE A 91 -18.89 -0.89 -21.91
C ILE A 91 -17.63 -0.18 -22.41
N TYR A 92 -16.82 0.30 -21.48
CA TYR A 92 -15.52 0.90 -21.80
C TYR A 92 -14.55 -0.15 -22.35
N ASN A 93 -14.05 0.07 -23.55
CA ASN A 93 -13.12 -0.82 -24.23
C ASN A 93 -11.68 -0.50 -23.80
N LYS A 94 -11.14 -1.28 -22.85
CA LYS A 94 -9.74 -1.13 -22.39
C LYS A 94 -8.72 -1.60 -23.42
N GLN A 95 -9.13 -2.37 -24.43
CA GLN A 95 -8.26 -2.96 -25.44
C GLN A 95 -8.42 -2.21 -26.77
N GLY A 96 -7.31 -1.72 -27.33
CA GLY A 96 -7.30 -1.23 -28.71
C GLY A 96 -7.45 -2.41 -29.67
N LYS A 97 -8.15 -2.22 -30.81
CA LYS A 97 -8.14 -3.24 -31.86
C LYS A 97 -6.70 -3.43 -32.35
N VAL A 98 -6.29 -4.70 -32.51
CA VAL A 98 -4.99 -5.04 -33.09
C VAL A 98 -4.91 -4.43 -34.49
N ASN A 99 -3.77 -3.81 -34.83
CA ASN A 99 -3.53 -3.08 -36.08
C ASN A 99 -4.34 -1.79 -36.29
N LEU A 100 -4.96 -1.22 -35.24
CA LEU A 100 -5.63 0.07 -35.32
C LEU A 100 -5.03 1.06 -34.32
N CYS A 101 -4.86 2.32 -34.74
CA CYS A 101 -4.36 3.38 -33.88
C CYS A 101 -5.34 3.60 -32.71
N LYS A 102 -4.86 3.46 -31.47
CA LYS A 102 -5.67 3.66 -30.24
C LYS A 102 -6.40 5.02 -30.20
N LYS A 103 -5.84 6.05 -30.85
CA LYS A 103 -6.41 7.40 -30.92
C LYS A 103 -7.70 7.48 -31.74
N LEU A 104 -7.89 6.60 -32.73
CA LEU A 104 -9.06 6.59 -33.62
C LEU A 104 -10.03 5.45 -33.30
N CYS A 105 -9.71 4.60 -32.31
CA CYS A 105 -10.62 3.55 -31.86
C CYS A 105 -11.73 4.14 -30.99
N PRO A 106 -13.00 3.72 -31.16
CA PRO A 106 -14.05 4.10 -30.22
C PRO A 106 -13.75 3.56 -28.82
N ASN A 107 -13.88 4.43 -27.83
CA ASN A 107 -13.60 4.11 -26.41
C ASN A 107 -14.67 3.20 -25.78
N PHE A 108 -15.87 3.14 -26.36
CA PHE A 108 -17.00 2.39 -25.83
C PHE A 108 -17.51 1.40 -26.87
N LYS A 109 -17.89 0.20 -26.43
CA LYS A 109 -18.61 -0.77 -27.24
C LYS A 109 -20.08 -0.38 -27.34
N GLU A 110 -20.79 -0.98 -28.30
CA GLU A 110 -22.23 -0.80 -28.49
C GLU A 110 -23.03 -1.10 -27.20
N PRO A 111 -24.19 -0.43 -27.03
CA PRO A 111 -25.00 -0.56 -25.82
C PRO A 111 -25.50 -2.00 -25.66
N ILE A 112 -25.21 -2.58 -24.50
CA ILE A 112 -25.68 -3.91 -24.12
C ILE A 112 -26.85 -3.74 -23.14
N LYS A 113 -27.91 -4.54 -23.32
CA LYS A 113 -29.10 -4.56 -22.45
C LYS A 113 -28.91 -5.53 -21.28
#